data_AF-A0A7V2PL35-F1
#
_entry.id   AF-A0A7V2PL35-F1
#
_cell.length_a   1.000
_cell.length_b   1.000
_cell.length_c   1.000
_cell.angle_alpha   90.00
_cell.angle_beta   90.00
_cell.angle_gamma   90.00
#
_symmetry.space_group_name_H-M   'P 1'
#
loop_
_entity.id
_entity.type
_entity.pdbx_description
1 polymer ?
#
loop_
_entity_poly.entity_id
_entity_poly.type
_entity_poly.pdbx_seq_one_letter_code
_entity_poly.pdbx_strand_id
1 'polypeptide(L)' 'MVPNHITRTVSDIWQEVLDLSKIGLYDNFYDLGGYALLLFIVQQRLKEAFGRDLTISELCSHPTVSDLARYLVMDSA' A
#
# COMPACT_ATOMS: atom_id res chain seq x y z
N MET A 1 -5.60 -16.39 2.67
CA MET A 1 -6.44 -15.56 1.78
C MET A 1 -6.42 -14.14 2.35
N VAL A 2 -6.01 -13.13 1.59
CA VAL A 2 -5.96 -11.75 2.10
C VAL A 2 -7.39 -11.19 2.18
N PRO A 3 -7.81 -10.58 3.30
CA PRO A 3 -9.15 -10.00 3.42
C PRO A 3 -9.36 -8.87 2.40
N ASN A 4 -10.49 -8.90 1.69
CA ASN A 4 -10.79 -7.94 0.62
C ASN A 4 -10.84 -6.46 1.09
N HIS A 5 -11.13 -6.23 2.38
CA HIS A 5 -11.13 -4.89 2.95
C HIS A 5 -9.72 -4.29 3.04
N ILE A 6 -8.67 -5.09 3.32
CA ILE A 6 -7.29 -4.58 3.42
C ILE A 6 -6.79 -4.18 2.04
N THR A 7 -6.96 -5.06 1.05
CA THR A 7 -6.60 -4.75 -0.35
C THR A 7 -7.32 -3.51 -0.86
N ARG A 8 -8.60 -3.34 -0.51
CA ARG A 8 -9.38 -2.17 -0.91
C ARG A 8 -8.85 -0.89 -0.27
N THR A 9 -8.62 -0.88 1.04
CA THR A 9 -8.07 0.29 1.74
C THR A 9 -6.70 0.68 1.17
N VAL A 10 -5.83 -0.30 0.92
CA VAL A 10 -4.51 -0.05 0.30
C VAL A 10 -4.67 0.54 -1.11
N SER A 11 -5.54 -0.06 -1.95
CA SER A 11 -5.85 0.49 -3.28
C SER A 11 -6.41 1.92 -3.21
N ASP A 12 -7.31 2.21 -2.28
CA ASP A 12 -7.93 3.53 -2.13
C ASP A 12 -6.89 4.59 -1.74
N ILE A 13 -6.01 4.27 -0.78
CA ILE A 13 -4.88 5.15 -0.42
C ILE A 13 -3.97 5.41 -1.63
N TRP A 14 -3.65 4.38 -2.40
CA TRP A 14 -2.77 4.53 -3.55
C TRP A 14 -3.42 5.35 -4.66
N GLN A 15 -4.72 5.18 -4.90
CA GLN A 15 -5.49 5.98 -5.85
C GLN A 15 -5.46 7.46 -5.50
N GLU A 16 -5.63 7.80 -4.22
CA GLU A 16 -5.55 9.17 -3.73
C GLU A 16 -4.13 9.77 -3.86
N VAL A 17 -3.09 8.99 -3.57
CA VAL A 17 -1.70 9.48 -3.59
C VAL A 17 -1.15 9.60 -5.02
N LEU A 18 -1.52 8.68 -5.92
CA LEU A 18 -1.07 8.66 -7.30
C LEU A 18 -1.98 9.44 -8.26
N ASP A 19 -3.12 9.95 -7.77
CA ASP A 19 -4.16 10.61 -8.57
C ASP A 19 -4.66 9.71 -9.74
N LEU A 20 -4.96 8.45 -9.40
CA LEU A 20 -5.42 7.44 -10.35
C LEU A 20 -6.84 6.98 -10.02
N SER A 21 -7.66 6.79 -11.06
CA SER A 21 -9.06 6.38 -10.91
C SER A 21 -9.25 4.90 -10.56
N LYS A 22 -8.25 4.06 -10.85
CA LYS A 22 -8.26 2.63 -10.54
C LYS A 22 -6.84 2.09 -10.48
N ILE A 23 -6.61 1.22 -9.50
CA ILE A 23 -5.35 0.48 -9.34
C ILE A 23 -5.68 -1.01 -9.24
N GLY A 24 -5.00 -1.83 -10.04
CA GLY A 24 -5.06 -3.28 -9.99
C GLY A 24 -4.30 -3.84 -8.79
N LEU A 25 -4.71 -5.02 -8.32
CA LEU A 25 -4.09 -5.66 -7.15
C LEU A 25 -2.62 -6.03 -7.36
N TYR A 26 -2.21 -6.20 -8.61
CA TYR A 26 -0.87 -6.61 -9.02
C TYR A 26 -0.12 -5.50 -9.74
N ASP A 27 -0.70 -4.30 -9.83
CA ASP A 27 -0.02 -3.15 -10.41
C ASP A 27 1.10 -2.72 -9.45
N ASN A 28 2.28 -2.50 -10.03
CA ASN A 28 3.43 -2.07 -9.28
C ASN A 28 3.36 -0.55 -9.03
N PHE A 29 3.57 -0.14 -7.78
CA PHE A 29 3.56 1.27 -7.36
C PHE A 29 4.46 2.15 -8.23
N TYR A 30 5.65 1.67 -8.57
CA TYR A 30 6.62 2.44 -9.36
C TYR A 30 6.22 2.54 -10.84
N ASP A 31 5.62 1.47 -11.40
CA ASP A 31 5.12 1.47 -12.78
C ASP A 31 3.94 2.43 -12.96
N LEU A 32 3.18 2.67 -11.87
CA LEU A 32 2.09 3.66 -11.81
C LEU A 32 2.59 5.11 -11.64
N GLY A 33 3.91 5.35 -11.63
CA GLY A 33 4.50 6.67 -11.43
C GLY A 33 4.82 7.01 -9.97
N GLY A 34 4.78 6.02 -9.08
CA GLY A 34 5.16 6.15 -7.68
C GLY A 34 6.66 6.38 -7.47
N TYR A 35 7.00 7.21 -6.49
CA TYR A 35 8.39 7.48 -6.07
C TYR A 35 8.50 7.66 -4.56
N ALA A 36 9.72 7.78 -4.03
CA ALA A 36 10.00 7.73 -2.60
C ALA A 36 9.19 8.74 -1.75
N LEU A 37 8.94 9.95 -2.26
CA LEU A 37 8.11 10.94 -1.56
C LEU A 37 6.65 10.47 -1.44
N LEU A 38 6.09 9.89 -2.50
CA LEU A 38 4.74 9.33 -2.49
C LEU A 38 4.65 8.12 -1.55
N LEU A 39 5.70 7.30 -1.46
CA LEU A 39 5.76 6.21 -0.48
C LEU A 39 5.71 6.73 0.96
N PHE A 40 6.35 7.87 1.26
CA PHE A 40 6.23 8.48 2.57
C PHE A 40 4.79 8.92 2.87
N ILE A 41 4.07 9.47 1.89
CA ILE A 41 2.65 9.83 2.07
C ILE A 41 1.82 8.57 2.29
N VAL A 42 2.01 7.52 1.48
CA VAL A 42 1.36 6.21 1.65
C VAL A 42 1.63 5.65 3.05
N GLN A 43 2.88 5.70 3.52
CA GLN A 43 3.28 5.25 4.86
C GLN A 43 2.43 5.91 5.96
N GLN A 44 2.31 7.25 5.93
CA GLN A 44 1.53 7.98 6.92
C GLN A 44 0.05 7.60 6.87
N ARG A 45 -0.52 7.48 5.67
CA ARG A 45 -1.93 7.08 5.47
C ARG A 45 -2.21 5.66 5.96
N LEU A 46 -1.29 4.73 5.70
CA LEU A 46 -1.41 3.35 6.17
C LEU A 46 -1.30 3.28 7.70
N LYS A 47 -0.44 4.11 8.30
CA LYS A 47 -0.35 4.24 9.75
C LYS A 47 -1.64 4.76 10.37
N GLU A 48 -2.28 5.75 9.76
CA GLU A 48 -3.59 6.24 10.17
C GLU A 48 -4.70 5.19 10.02
N ALA A 49 -4.71 4.45 8.91
CA ALA A 49 -5.75 3.48 8.59
C ALA A 49 -5.66 2.17 9.40
N PHE A 50 -4.44 1.69 9.66
CA PHE A 50 -4.19 0.38 10.27
C PHE A 50 -3.52 0.46 11.64
N GLY A 51 -3.08 1.64 12.08
CA GLY A 51 -2.35 1.82 13.34
C GLY A 51 -0.94 1.22 13.35
N ARG A 52 -0.37 0.91 12.18
CA ARG A 52 0.94 0.26 12.04
C ARG A 52 2.02 1.19 11.56
N ASP A 53 3.19 1.12 12.19
CA ASP A 53 4.36 1.88 11.80
C ASP A 53 5.17 1.08 10.77
N LEU A 54 4.79 1.20 9.50
CA LEU A 54 5.52 0.58 8.39
C LEU A 54 6.76 1.42 8.09
N THR A 55 7.86 0.79 7.76
CA THR A 55 9.06 1.44 7.24
C THR A 55 8.97 1.61 5.72
N ILE A 56 9.69 2.59 5.18
CA ILE A 56 9.81 2.77 3.72
C ILE A 56 10.41 1.51 3.07
N SER A 57 11.35 0.83 3.75
CA SER A 57 11.96 -0.40 3.22
C SER A 57 10.93 -1.53 3.04
N GLU A 58 9.97 -1.67 3.95
CA GLU A 58 8.89 -2.66 3.84
C GLU A 58 7.95 -2.32 2.69
N LEU A 59 7.59 -1.04 2.53
CA LEU A 59 6.79 -0.59 1.39
C LEU A 59 7.50 -0.83 0.06
N CYS A 60 8.80 -0.56 -0.03
CA CYS A 60 9.60 -0.85 -1.22
C CYS A 60 9.69 -2.36 -1.52
N SER A 61 9.70 -3.20 -0.49
CA SER A 61 9.77 -4.67 -0.62
C SER A 61 8.44 -5.29 -1.06
N HIS A 62 7.34 -4.55 -0.91
CA HIS A 62 5.99 -4.98 -1.27
C HIS A 62 5.33 -3.96 -2.22
N PRO A 63 5.83 -3.85 -3.46
CA PRO A 63 5.44 -2.78 -4.38
C PRO A 63 4.09 -3.00 -5.05
N THR A 64 3.30 -4.01 -4.64
CA THR A 64 1.95 -4.24 -5.16
C THR A 64 0.94 -4.21 -4.01
N VAL A 65 -0.31 -3.84 -4.32
CA VAL A 65 -1.40 -3.86 -3.34
C VAL A 65 -1.57 -5.26 -2.72
N SER A 66 -1.49 -6.32 -3.54
CA SER A 66 -1.64 -7.70 -3.07
C SER A 66 -0.52 -8.10 -2.11
N ASP A 67 0.73 -7.73 -2.40
CA ASP A 67 1.87 -8.10 -1.55
C ASP A 67 1.87 -7.29 -0.26
N LEU A 68 1.58 -5.99 -0.34
CA LEU A 68 1.49 -5.13 0.84
C LEU A 68 0.33 -5.55 1.75
N ALA A 69 -0.83 -5.84 1.18
CA ALA A 69 -1.97 -6.33 1.96
C ALA A 69 -1.68 -7.71 2.58
N ARG A 70 -0.93 -8.59 1.89
CA ARG A 70 -0.48 -9.86 2.47
C ARG A 70 0.46 -9.63 3.65
N TYR A 71 1.44 -8.73 3.49
CA TYR A 71 2.37 -8.37 4.54
C TYR A 71 1.64 -7.82 5.77
N LEU A 72 0.68 -6.91 5.59
CA LEU A 72 -0.16 -6.38 6.66
C LEU A 72 -0.97 -7.47 7.39
N VAL A 73 -1.40 -8.52 6.71
CA VAL A 73 -2.09 -9.63 7.40
C VAL A 73 -1.11 -10.48 8.20
N MET A 74 0.06 -10.79 7.63
CA MET A 74 1.02 -11.71 8.22
C MET A 74 1.77 -11.12 9.41
N ASP A 75 2.04 -9.81 9.38
CA ASP A 75 2.78 -9.09 10.41
C ASP A 75 1.91 -8.67 11.61
N SER A 76 0.77 -9.36 11.83
CA SER A 76 -0.16 -9.08 12.94
C SER A 76 0.30 -9.66 14.29
N ALA A 77 1.59 -9.88 14.49
CA ALA A 77 2.17 -10.57 15.63
C ALA A 77 2.66 -9.62 16.72
#